data_AF-A0A3D5J881-F1
#
_entry.id   AF-A0A3D5J881-F1
#
_cell.length_a   1.000
_cell.length_b   1.000
_cell.length_c   1.000
_cell.angle_alpha   90.00
_cell.angle_beta   90.00
_cell.angle_gamma   90.00
#
_symmetry.space_group_name_H-M   'P 1'
#
loop_
_entity.id
_entity.type
_entity.pdbx_description
1 polymer ?
#
loop_
_entity_poly.entity_id
_entity_poly.type
_entity_poly.pdbx_seq_one_letter_code
_entity_poly.pdbx_strand_id
1 'polypeptide(L)' 'EHHEDEHQQSEKEIHSEFFATYFLSCTRPENLKSIELELFSTFSLMEEVDVRMIFQGRQDFAELNSENPNLNL' A
#
# COMPACT_ATOMS: atom_id res chain seq x y z
N GLU A 1 3.21 -38.89 -36.20
CA GLU A 1 2.67 -37.51 -36.15
C GLU A 1 3.22 -36.88 -34.88
N HIS A 2 4.04 -35.84 -35.05
CA HIS A 2 4.62 -35.08 -33.94
C HIS A 2 3.65 -33.94 -33.62
N HIS A 3 3.06 -33.95 -32.44
CA HIS A 3 2.37 -32.78 -31.91
C HIS A 3 3.34 -32.07 -30.98
N GLU A 4 3.81 -30.91 -31.44
CA GLU A 4 4.59 -29.96 -30.65
C GLU A 4 3.66 -29.33 -29.61
N ASP A 5 3.87 -29.69 -28.34
CA ASP A 5 3.32 -28.94 -27.21
C ASP A 5 4.03 -27.59 -27.14
N GLU A 6 3.42 -26.55 -27.72
CA GLU A 6 3.76 -25.16 -27.45
C GLU A 6 3.47 -24.87 -25.97
N HIS A 7 4.47 -25.08 -25.12
CA HIS A 7 4.50 -24.51 -23.78
C HIS A 7 4.55 -22.99 -23.91
N GLN A 8 3.38 -22.34 -23.92
CA GLN A 8 3.24 -20.94 -23.55
C GLN A 8 3.78 -20.79 -22.12
N GLN A 9 5.06 -20.45 -22.00
CA GLN A 9 5.63 -19.85 -20.81
C GLN A 9 4.94 -18.50 -20.65
N SER A 10 3.80 -18.48 -19.94
CA SER A 10 3.39 -17.26 -19.29
C SER A 10 4.52 -16.91 -18.33
N GLU A 11 5.29 -15.89 -18.68
CA GLU A 11 6.18 -15.23 -17.73
C GLU A 11 5.29 -14.85 -16.54
N LYS A 12 5.35 -15.63 -15.47
CA LYS A 12 4.68 -15.29 -14.23
C LYS A 12 5.31 -14.00 -13.78
N GLU A 13 4.60 -12.88 -13.91
CA GLU A 13 5.03 -11.62 -13.32
C GLU A 13 5.29 -11.88 -11.84
N ILE A 14 6.57 -11.85 -11.46
CA ILE A 14 6.99 -12.07 -10.08
C ILE A 14 6.80 -10.73 -9.38
N HIS A 15 5.57 -10.45 -8.94
CA HIS A 15 5.34 -9.31 -8.06
C HIS A 15 6.11 -9.54 -6.76
N SER A 16 6.95 -8.57 -6.39
CA SER A 16 7.67 -8.60 -5.11
C SER A 16 6.70 -8.13 -4.03
N GLU A 17 6.26 -9.04 -3.17
CA GLU A 17 5.50 -8.71 -1.97
C GLU A 17 6.46 -8.40 -0.82
N PHE A 18 6.17 -7.36 -0.04
CA PHE A 18 6.90 -7.06 1.18
C PHE A 18 5.95 -6.61 2.28
N PHE A 19 6.31 -6.91 3.52
CA PHE A 19 5.56 -6.51 4.70
C PHE A 19 6.45 -5.59 5.55
N ALA A 20 5.90 -4.45 5.95
CA ALA A 20 6.54 -3.52 6.87
C ALA A 20 5.62 -3.24 8.05
N THR A 21 6.19 -3.10 9.24
CA THR A 21 5.44 -2.74 10.45
C THR A 21 6.21 -1.67 11.18
N TYR A 22 5.53 -0.56 11.47
CA TYR A 22 6.10 0.61 12.12
C TYR A 22 5.44 0.85 13.46
N PHE A 23 6.23 1.23 14.46
CA PHE A 23 5.72 1.70 15.75
C PHE A 23 6.16 3.14 15.96
N LEU A 24 5.20 4.06 15.93
CA LEU A 24 5.44 5.49 16.09
C LEU A 24 4.99 5.93 17.48
N SER A 25 5.82 6.72 18.16
CA SER A 25 5.50 7.28 19.48
C SER A 25 5.24 8.78 19.39
N CYS A 26 4.11 9.22 19.93
CA CYS A 26 3.74 10.62 20.03
C CYS A 26 3.15 10.89 21.42
N THR A 27 3.48 12.04 22.02
CA THR A 27 3.02 12.41 23.37
C THR A 27 1.51 12.64 23.44
N ARG A 28 0.89 13.05 22.33
CA ARG A 28 -0.52 13.45 22.26
C ARG A 28 -1.20 12.92 21.00
N PRO A 29 -1.39 11.60 20.88
CA PRO A 29 -1.96 10.97 19.69
C PRO A 29 -3.38 11.45 19.39
N GLU A 30 -4.12 11.95 20.38
CA GLU A 30 -5.47 12.49 20.23
C GLU A 30 -5.52 13.76 19.37
N ASN A 31 -4.39 14.44 19.17
CA ASN A 31 -4.30 15.66 18.35
C ASN A 31 -3.79 15.39 16.93
N LEU A 32 -3.56 14.12 16.57
CA LEU A 32 -3.20 13.77 15.19
C LEU A 32 -4.38 14.07 14.27
N LYS A 33 -4.08 14.70 13.13
CA LYS A 33 -5.07 15.10 12.12
C LYS A 33 -4.93 14.35 10.81
N SER A 34 -3.70 14.02 10.46
CA SER A 34 -3.38 13.31 9.23
C SER A 34 -2.06 12.55 9.31
N ILE A 35 -1.89 11.59 8.39
CA ILE A 35 -0.66 10.88 8.10
C ILE A 35 -0.38 11.06 6.61
N GLU A 36 0.79 11.60 6.27
CA GLU A 36 1.24 11.70 4.88
C GLU A 36 2.16 10.52 4.56
N LEU A 37 1.91 9.85 3.44
CA LEU A 37 2.74 8.73 2.99
C LEU A 37 3.73 9.17 1.90
N GLU A 38 5.01 9.05 2.20
CA GLU A 38 6.10 9.24 1.22
C GLU A 38 6.36 7.97 0.37
N LEU A 39 5.45 6.98 0.39
CA LEU A 39 5.62 5.73 -0.34
C LEU A 39 5.61 5.95 -1.85
N PHE A 40 4.71 6.80 -2.36
CA PHE A 40 4.59 7.07 -3.79
C PHE A 40 5.80 7.83 -4.37
N SER A 41 6.45 8.69 -3.56
CA SER A 41 7.68 9.36 -3.97
C SER A 41 8.89 8.43 -3.89
N THR A 42 8.91 7.48 -2.95
CA THR A 42 9.96 6.47 -2.80
C THR A 42 9.87 5.38 -3.87
N PHE A 43 8.65 4.93 -4.18
CA PHE A 43 8.36 3.87 -5.14
C PHE A 43 7.49 4.44 -6.27
N SER A 44 8.13 4.99 -7.29
CA SER A 44 7.44 5.69 -8.39
C SER A 44 6.49 4.84 -9.24
N LEU A 45 6.56 3.51 -9.10
CA LEU A 45 5.66 2.55 -9.76
C LEU A 45 4.49 2.11 -8.86
N MET A 46 4.43 2.58 -7.61
CA MET A 46 3.32 2.29 -6.71
C MET A 46 2.13 3.16 -7.13
N GLU A 47 1.02 2.52 -7.49
CA GLU A 47 -0.17 3.21 -7.98
C GLU A 47 -1.10 3.57 -6.82
N GLU A 48 -1.44 2.58 -6.00
CA GLU A 48 -2.46 2.71 -4.95
C GLU A 48 -2.03 2.01 -3.66
N VAL A 49 -2.56 2.51 -2.52
CA VAL A 49 -2.43 1.89 -1.20
C VAL A 49 -3.79 1.87 -0.54
N ASP A 50 -4.27 0.65 -0.24
CA ASP A 50 -5.46 0.42 0.58
C ASP A 50 -5.13 0.53 2.07
N VAL A 51 -5.63 1.58 2.70
CA VAL A 51 -5.44 1.85 4.12
C VAL A 51 -6.64 1.38 4.91
N ARG A 52 -6.38 0.58 5.96
CA ARG A 52 -7.33 0.27 7.03
C ARG A 52 -6.82 0.84 8.33
N MET A 53 -7.62 1.69 8.96
CA MET A 53 -7.22 2.40 10.16
C MET A 53 -8.17 2.09 11.31
N ILE A 54 -7.62 2.01 12.52
CA ILE A 54 -8.40 2.07 13.76
C ILE A 54 -7.90 3.27 14.56
N PHE A 55 -8.73 4.29 14.73
CA PHE A 55 -8.39 5.50 15.46
C PHE A 55 -9.55 5.96 16.32
N GLN A 56 -9.28 6.30 17.60
CA GLN A 56 -10.28 6.76 18.57
C GLN A 56 -11.55 5.89 18.66
N GLY A 57 -11.38 4.56 18.56
CA GLY A 57 -12.48 3.60 18.65
C GLY A 57 -13.33 3.47 17.38
N ARG A 58 -12.94 4.11 16.28
CA ARG A 58 -13.55 3.95 14.96
C ARG A 58 -12.62 3.20 14.03
N GLN A 59 -13.20 2.45 13.10
CA GLN A 59 -12.47 1.82 12.01
C GLN A 59 -12.88 2.49 10.70
N ASP A 60 -11.89 2.88 9.90
CA ASP A 60 -12.08 3.54 8.62
C ASP A 60 -11.25 2.87 7.53
N PHE A 61 -11.62 3.16 6.28
CA PHE A 61 -10.95 2.72 5.07
C PHE A 61 -10.69 3.93 4.16
N ALA A 62 -9.52 3.96 3.54
CA ALA A 62 -9.16 4.97 2.55
C ALA A 62 -8.26 4.35 1.49
N GLU A 63 -8.43 4.78 0.25
CA GLU A 63 -7.53 4.48 -0.86
C GLU A 63 -6.67 5.73 -1.11
N LEU A 64 -5.36 5.54 -1.14
CA LEU A 64 -4.40 6.61 -1.36
C LEU A 64 -3.62 6.36 -2.65
N ASN A 65 -3.20 7.43 -3.30
CA ASN A 65 -2.38 7.38 -4.50
C ASN A 65 -1.42 8.59 -4.53
N SER A 66 -0.64 8.72 -5.61
CA SER A 66 0.32 9.82 -5.75
C SER A 66 -0.30 11.23 -5.78
N GLU A 67 -1.58 11.37 -6.19
CA GLU A 67 -2.29 12.65 -6.19
C GLU A 67 -2.93 12.97 -4.83
N ASN A 68 -3.24 11.93 -4.04
CA ASN A 68 -3.78 12.03 -2.69
C ASN A 68 -3.04 11.10 -1.70
N PRO A 69 -1.81 11.45 -1.29
CA PRO A 69 -1.00 10.60 -0.41
C PRO A 69 -1.35 10.77 1.08
N ASN A 70 -2.36 11.59 1.40
CA ASN A 70 -2.65 12.02 2.75
C ASN A 70 -3.87 11.29 3.34
N LEU A 71 -3.66 10.54 4.41
CA LEU A 71 -4.70 9.94 5.22
C LEU A 71 -5.18 10.94 6.28
N ASN A 72 -6.46 11.29 6.27
CA ASN A 72 -7.07 12.12 7.31
C ASN A 72 -7.66 11.23 8.43
N LEU A 73 -7.49 11.65 9.69
CA LEU A 73 -7.80 10.87 10.91
C LEU A 73 -9.09 11.32 11.63
#